data_AF-A0A2N6CPQ0-F1
#
_entry.id   AF-A0A2N6CPQ0-F1
#
_cell.length_a   1.000
_cell.length_b   1.000
_cell.length_c   1.000
_cell.angle_alpha   90.00
_cell.angle_beta   90.00
_cell.angle_gamma   90.00
#
_symmetry.space_group_name_H-M   'P 1'
#
loop_
_entity.id
_entity.type
_entity.pdbx_description
1 polymer ?
#
loop_
_entity_poly.entity_id
_entity_poly.type
_entity_poly.pdbx_seq_one_letter_code
_entity_poly.pdbx_strand_id
1 'polypeptide(L)'
;MKISSNQLLKLMFIIGAIIDGAVAISWFLIASGLRIPNILNGHVGTGLDYQLAMFVAAMFMAGWTALLAWGAVKPIDRRGLLLITSVSLFLSVIVELVFFRDVLGGAGFLFGMTKRTLLSLLFAASYFYSLKEIESIDST
;
A
#
# COMPACT_ATOMS: atom_id res chain seq x y z
N MET A 1 -1.12 -19.59 20.17
CA MET A 1 -0.08 -18.54 20.30
C MET A 1 -0.75 -17.19 20.13
N LYS A 2 -0.77 -16.33 21.17
CA LYS A 2 -1.38 -14.99 21.08
C LYS A 2 -0.33 -14.05 20.46
N ILE A 3 -0.60 -13.50 19.28
CA ILE A 3 0.30 -12.51 18.65
C ILE A 3 0.09 -11.19 19.39
N SER A 4 1.17 -10.54 19.84
CA SER A 4 1.06 -9.21 20.46
C SER A 4 0.84 -8.12 19.41
N SER A 5 0.19 -7.02 19.77
CA SER A 5 -0.01 -5.88 18.86
C SER A 5 1.30 -5.37 18.27
N ASN A 6 2.37 -5.35 19.05
CA ASN A 6 3.67 -4.93 18.54
C ASN A 6 4.18 -5.85 17.42
N GLN A 7 4.05 -7.17 17.57
CA GLN A 7 4.43 -8.13 16.54
C GLN A 7 3.55 -8.00 15.29
N LEU A 8 2.23 -7.86 15.48
CA LEU A 8 1.28 -7.68 14.37
C LEU A 8 1.56 -6.40 13.59
N LEU A 9 1.72 -5.26 14.27
CA LEU A 9 2.03 -3.98 13.62
C LEU A 9 3.37 -4.05 12.88
N LYS A 10 4.40 -4.63 13.50
CA LYS A 10 5.71 -4.80 12.86
C LYS A 10 5.59 -5.63 11.57
N LEU A 11 4.83 -6.71 11.62
CA LEU A 11 4.58 -7.55 10.44
C LEU A 11 3.87 -6.75 9.35
N MET A 12 2.83 -5.98 9.69
CA MET A 12 2.10 -5.16 8.71
C MET A 12 2.99 -4.08 8.08
N PHE A 13 3.84 -3.42 8.87
CA PHE A 13 4.81 -2.46 8.33
C PHE A 13 5.80 -3.11 7.34
N ILE A 14 6.32 -4.29 7.67
CA ILE A 14 7.25 -5.02 6.79
C ILE A 14 6.55 -5.46 5.51
N ILE A 15 5.34 -6.02 5.61
CA ILE A 15 4.54 -6.42 4.44
C ILE A 15 4.29 -5.22 3.54
N GLY A 16 3.84 -4.09 4.12
CA GLY A 16 3.62 -2.86 3.37
C GLY A 16 4.89 -2.35 2.69
N ALA A 17 6.02 -2.31 3.39
CA ALA A 17 7.29 -1.87 2.80
C ALA A 17 7.73 -2.77 1.64
N ILE A 18 7.59 -4.09 1.76
CA ILE A 18 7.93 -5.03 0.68
C ILE A 18 7.03 -4.80 -0.54
N ILE A 19 5.72 -4.64 -0.32
CA ILE A 19 4.75 -4.44 -1.41
C ILE A 19 5.00 -3.10 -2.10
N ASP A 20 5.13 -2.01 -1.35
CA ASP A 20 5.40 -0.68 -1.92
C ASP A 20 6.75 -0.64 -2.64
N GLY A 21 7.77 -1.34 -2.11
CA GLY A 21 9.06 -1.47 -2.77
C GLY A 21 8.95 -2.21 -4.10
N ALA A 22 8.16 -3.29 -4.17
CA ALA A 22 7.90 -4.00 -5.42
C ALA A 22 7.13 -3.13 -6.42
N VAL A 23 6.18 -2.32 -5.97
CA VAL A 23 5.46 -1.34 -6.81
C VAL A 23 6.43 -0.27 -7.34
N ALA A 24 7.28 0.29 -6.48
CA ALA A 24 8.28 1.29 -6.85
C ALA A 24 9.23 0.76 -7.94
N ILE A 25 9.75 -0.46 -7.77
CA ILE A 25 10.61 -1.11 -8.76
C ILE A 25 9.85 -1.33 -10.07
N SER A 26 8.63 -1.87 -10.01
CA SER A 26 7.81 -2.11 -11.20
C SER A 26 7.57 -0.82 -11.99
N TRP A 27 7.19 0.26 -11.31
CA TRP A 27 6.94 1.56 -11.95
C TRP A 27 8.21 2.22 -12.47
N PHE A 28 9.34 2.07 -11.79
CA PHE A 28 10.63 2.54 -12.29
C PHE A 28 11.04 1.83 -13.58
N LEU A 29 10.81 0.51 -13.68
CA LEU A 29 11.07 -0.25 -14.91
C LEU A 29 10.16 0.23 -16.06
N ILE A 30 8.88 0.47 -15.80
CA ILE A 30 7.95 1.03 -16.78
C ILE A 30 8.41 2.42 -17.24
N ALA A 31 8.78 3.28 -16.29
CA ALA A 31 9.29 4.63 -16.57
C ALA A 31 10.56 4.60 -17.42
N SER A 32 11.40 3.57 -17.26
CA SER A 32 12.63 3.35 -18.03
C SER A 32 12.38 2.79 -19.45
N GLY A 33 11.13 2.63 -19.86
CA GLY A 33 10.74 2.18 -21.19
C GLY A 33 10.35 0.70 -21.29
N LEU A 34 10.36 -0.05 -20.18
CA LEU A 34 9.97 -1.45 -20.19
C LEU A 34 8.45 -1.59 -20.34
N ARG A 35 7.99 -2.37 -21.32
CA ARG A 35 6.56 -2.56 -21.61
C ARG A 35 5.99 -3.74 -20.84
N ILE A 36 5.78 -3.55 -19.54
CA ILE A 36 5.17 -4.54 -18.65
C ILE A 36 3.82 -4.03 -18.10
N PRO A 37 2.88 -4.93 -17.75
CA PRO A 37 1.63 -4.53 -17.11
C PRO A 37 1.89 -3.84 -15.76
N ASN A 38 1.18 -2.75 -15.51
CA ASN A 38 1.21 -2.09 -14.21
C ASN A 38 0.70 -3.05 -13.13
N ILE A 39 1.52 -3.33 -12.12
CA ILE A 39 1.20 -4.32 -11.08
C ILE A 39 -0.11 -4.00 -10.32
N LEU A 40 -0.57 -2.75 -10.29
CA LEU A 40 -1.78 -2.36 -9.57
C LEU A 40 -3.07 -2.53 -10.35
N ASN A 41 -3.05 -2.50 -11.69
CA ASN A 41 -4.29 -2.52 -12.48
C ASN A 41 -4.18 -3.28 -13.82
N GLY A 42 -3.00 -3.80 -14.16
CA GLY A 42 -2.74 -4.55 -15.39
C GLY A 42 -2.64 -3.71 -16.66
N HIS A 43 -2.75 -2.39 -16.58
CA HIS A 43 -2.66 -1.51 -17.75
C HIS A 43 -1.24 -1.47 -18.31
N VAL A 44 -1.11 -1.50 -19.64
CA VAL A 44 0.15 -1.33 -20.35
C VAL A 44 0.11 0.02 -21.06
N GLY A 45 0.61 1.06 -20.40
CA GLY A 45 0.67 2.41 -20.96
C GLY A 45 1.89 2.62 -21.85
N THR A 46 1.83 3.65 -22.70
CA THR A 46 2.92 4.05 -23.60
C THR A 46 3.04 5.58 -23.67
N GLY A 47 4.16 6.09 -24.16
CA GLY A 47 4.41 7.53 -24.33
C GLY A 47 5.16 8.18 -23.16
N LEU A 48 5.69 9.38 -23.42
CA LEU A 48 6.52 10.13 -22.47
C LEU A 48 5.71 10.57 -21.24
N ASP A 49 4.44 10.95 -21.41
CA ASP A 49 3.58 11.37 -20.29
C ASP A 49 3.35 10.22 -19.29
N TYR A 50 3.13 9.01 -19.80
CA TYR A 50 2.99 7.82 -18.97
C TYR A 50 4.30 7.48 -18.25
N GLN A 51 5.44 7.55 -18.94
CA GLN A 51 6.75 7.31 -18.33
C GLN A 51 7.06 8.33 -17.23
N LEU A 52 6.78 9.61 -17.46
CA LEU A 52 6.96 10.67 -16.47
C LEU A 52 6.08 10.42 -15.24
N ALA A 53 4.80 10.10 -15.45
CA ALA A 53 3.88 9.76 -14.36
C ALA A 53 4.37 8.56 -13.55
N MET A 54 4.85 7.50 -14.21
CA MET A 54 5.42 6.32 -13.55
C MET A 54 6.71 6.64 -12.79
N PHE A 55 7.56 7.54 -13.30
CA PHE A 55 8.78 7.95 -12.61
C PHE A 55 8.46 8.68 -11.29
N VAL A 56 7.57 9.67 -11.35
CA VAL A 56 7.11 10.41 -10.17
C VAL A 56 6.45 9.46 -9.17
N ALA A 57 5.59 8.56 -9.65
CA ALA A 57 4.91 7.59 -8.81
C ALA A 57 5.89 6.59 -8.17
N ALA A 58 6.92 6.15 -8.90
CA ALA A 58 7.97 5.26 -8.38
C ALA A 58 8.78 5.93 -7.26
N MET A 59 9.16 7.21 -7.43
CA MET A 59 9.85 7.97 -6.40
C MET A 59 9.00 8.12 -5.13
N PHE A 60 7.71 8.43 -5.32
CA PHE A 60 6.76 8.51 -4.21
C PHE A 60 6.66 7.18 -3.45
N MET A 61 6.50 6.06 -4.17
CA MET A 61 6.42 4.72 -3.56
C MET A 61 7.72 4.29 -2.88
N ALA A 62 8.89 4.66 -3.44
CA ALA A 62 10.18 4.42 -2.79
C ALA A 62 10.29 5.21 -1.47
N GLY A 63 9.84 6.46 -1.44
CA GLY A 63 9.74 7.25 -0.21
C GLY A 63 8.79 6.63 0.81
N TRP A 64 7.61 6.18 0.36
CA TRP A 64 6.62 5.52 1.22
C TRP A 64 7.13 4.20 1.80
N THR A 65 7.86 3.42 0.99
CA THR A 65 8.56 2.20 1.41
C THR A 65 9.51 2.47 2.57
N ALA A 66 10.33 3.52 2.46
CA ALA A 66 11.25 3.92 3.52
C ALA A 66 10.50 4.33 4.80
N LEU A 67 9.37 5.03 4.67
CA LEU A 67 8.51 5.38 5.81
C LEU A 67 7.93 4.15 6.50
N LEU A 68 7.44 3.16 5.75
CA LEU A 68 6.91 1.93 6.32
C LEU A 68 8.00 1.08 6.99
N ALA A 69 9.18 0.97 6.36
CA ALA A 69 10.34 0.32 6.97
C ALA A 69 10.77 1.03 8.27
N TRP A 70 10.73 2.36 8.29
CA TRP A 70 10.94 3.15 9.50
C TRP A 70 9.84 2.89 10.55
N GLY A 71 8.57 2.78 10.13
CA GLY A 71 7.45 2.39 10.98
C GLY A 71 7.70 1.08 11.76
N ALA A 72 8.30 0.08 11.10
CA ALA A 72 8.61 -1.22 11.70
C ALA A 72 9.61 -1.17 12.87
N VAL A 73 10.40 -0.09 13.01
CA VAL A 73 11.38 0.06 14.10
C VAL A 73 10.70 0.38 15.43
N LYS A 74 9.63 1.20 15.42
CA LYS A 74 8.81 1.53 16.59
C LYS A 74 7.32 1.43 16.24
N PRO A 75 6.78 0.21 16.09
CA PRO A 75 5.46 -0.01 15.51
C PRO A 75 4.32 0.64 16.30
N ILE A 76 4.38 0.58 17.63
CA ILE A 76 3.35 1.14 18.52
C ILE A 76 3.30 2.66 18.42
N ASP A 77 4.45 3.33 18.50
CA ASP A 77 4.55 4.80 18.41
C ASP A 77 4.12 5.33 17.04
N ARG A 78 4.34 4.53 15.99
CA ARG A 78 4.16 4.92 14.58
C ARG A 78 2.91 4.32 13.95
N ARG A 79 2.06 3.63 14.72
CA ARG A 79 0.86 2.91 14.23
C ARG A 79 -0.06 3.76 13.35
N GLY A 80 -0.13 5.07 13.58
CA GLY A 80 -0.90 6.00 12.75
C GLY A 80 -0.50 5.97 11.27
N LEU A 81 0.74 5.62 10.94
CA LEU A 81 1.20 5.49 9.55
C LEU A 81 0.49 4.34 8.81
N LEU A 82 0.13 3.24 9.48
CA LEU A 82 -0.68 2.17 8.87
C LEU A 82 -2.10 2.63 8.60
N LEU A 83 -2.68 3.47 9.47
CA LEU A 83 -4.00 4.04 9.23
C LEU A 83 -4.00 4.99 8.02
N ILE A 84 -3.01 5.88 7.93
CA ILE A 84 -2.83 6.75 6.75
C ILE A 84 -2.70 5.91 5.49
N THR A 85 -1.84 4.87 5.52
CA THR A 85 -1.63 3.98 4.38
C THR A 85 -2.92 3.24 4.00
N SER A 86 -3.69 2.78 4.98
CA SER A 86 -5.01 2.18 4.74
C SER A 86 -5.94 3.14 4.02
N VAL A 87 -6.05 4.38 4.49
CA VAL A 87 -6.92 5.40 3.87
C VAL A 87 -6.46 5.69 2.44
N SER A 88 -5.16 5.84 2.20
CA SER A 88 -4.60 6.06 0.85
C SER A 88 -4.89 4.88 -0.09
N LEU A 89 -4.74 3.65 0.38
CA LEU A 89 -5.06 2.45 -0.41
C LEU A 89 -6.55 2.41 -0.77
N PHE A 90 -7.43 2.63 0.20
CA PHE A 90 -8.87 2.63 -0.04
C PHE A 90 -9.28 3.76 -0.99
N LEU A 91 -8.73 4.96 -0.81
CA LEU A 91 -8.99 6.10 -1.69
C LEU A 91 -8.52 5.80 -3.12
N SER A 92 -7.39 5.11 -3.30
CA SER A 92 -6.94 4.71 -4.64
C SER A 92 -7.93 3.82 -5.38
N VAL A 93 -8.62 2.92 -4.65
CA VAL A 93 -9.67 2.07 -5.22
C VAL A 93 -10.88 2.90 -5.63
N ILE A 94 -11.29 3.86 -4.79
CA ILE A 94 -12.39 4.79 -5.13
C ILE A 94 -12.05 5.59 -6.38
N VAL A 95 -10.83 6.16 -6.45
CA VAL A 95 -10.40 6.96 -7.59
C VAL A 95 -10.43 6.13 -8.88
N GLU A 96 -9.90 4.91 -8.87
CA GLU A 96 -9.93 4.09 -10.08
C GLU A 96 -11.35 3.67 -10.47
N LEU A 97 -12.21 3.33 -9.50
CA LEU A 97 -13.59 2.93 -9.77
C LEU A 97 -14.45 4.07 -10.31
N VAL A 98 -14.26 5.28 -9.81
CA VAL A 98 -15.10 6.45 -10.17
C VAL A 98 -14.61 7.11 -11.46
N PHE A 99 -13.30 7.26 -11.64
CA PHE A 99 -12.75 8.06 -12.74
C PHE A 99 -12.16 7.23 -13.87
N PHE A 100 -11.73 5.99 -13.61
CA PHE A 100 -10.91 5.22 -14.55
C PHE A 100 -11.50 3.86 -14.92
N ARG A 101 -12.71 3.52 -14.46
CA ARG A 101 -13.36 2.23 -14.73
C ARG A 101 -13.48 1.91 -16.22
N ASP A 102 -13.76 2.92 -17.05
CA ASP A 102 -13.95 2.72 -18.49
C ASP A 102 -12.63 2.47 -19.24
N VAL A 103 -11.50 2.87 -18.62
CA VAL A 103 -10.14 2.70 -19.16
C VAL A 103 -9.45 1.47 -18.56
N LEU A 104 -9.68 1.22 -17.28
CA LEU A 104 -9.11 0.14 -16.49
C LEU A 104 -10.17 -0.96 -16.34
N GLY A 105 -10.16 -1.92 -17.26
CA GLY A 105 -11.09 -3.04 -17.29
C GLY A 105 -10.39 -4.40 -17.14
N GLY A 106 -11.20 -5.43 -16.87
CA GLY A 106 -10.74 -6.82 -16.89
C GLY A 106 -10.09 -7.33 -15.60
N ALA A 107 -9.45 -8.49 -15.71
CA ALA A 107 -8.96 -9.25 -14.55
C ALA A 107 -7.86 -8.52 -13.76
N GLY A 108 -6.96 -7.81 -14.44
CA GLY A 108 -5.88 -7.06 -13.79
C GLY A 108 -6.39 -5.92 -12.90
N PHE A 109 -7.42 -5.21 -13.36
CA PHE A 109 -8.08 -4.16 -12.60
C PHE A 109 -8.79 -4.71 -11.37
N LEU A 110 -9.60 -5.78 -11.53
CA LEU A 110 -10.30 -6.42 -10.42
C LEU A 110 -9.32 -6.96 -9.38
N PHE A 111 -8.30 -7.71 -9.82
CA PHE A 111 -7.26 -8.23 -8.93
C PHE A 111 -6.54 -7.10 -8.17
N GLY A 112 -6.26 -6.01 -8.88
CA GLY A 112 -5.71 -4.77 -8.38
C GLY A 112 -6.50 -4.12 -7.25
N MET A 113 -7.81 -3.99 -7.43
CA MET A 113 -8.72 -3.44 -6.42
C MET A 113 -8.84 -4.38 -5.22
N THR A 114 -9.05 -5.68 -5.47
CA THR A 114 -9.27 -6.66 -4.40
C THR A 114 -8.10 -6.69 -3.42
N LYS A 115 -6.85 -6.75 -3.91
CA LYS A 115 -5.68 -6.79 -3.03
C LYS A 115 -5.49 -5.50 -2.23
N ARG A 116 -5.76 -4.34 -2.83
CA ARG A 116 -5.63 -3.04 -2.14
C ARG A 116 -6.69 -2.86 -1.06
N THR A 117 -7.93 -3.26 -1.35
CA THR A 117 -9.01 -3.28 -0.35
C THR A 117 -8.67 -4.23 0.80
N LEU A 118 -8.18 -5.44 0.49
CA LEU A 118 -7.76 -6.40 1.51
C LEU A 118 -6.64 -5.83 2.39
N LEU A 119 -5.58 -5.26 1.79
CA LEU A 119 -4.47 -4.66 2.53
C LEU A 119 -4.92 -3.47 3.38
N SER A 120 -5.78 -2.62 2.84
CA SER A 120 -6.38 -1.51 3.60
C SER A 120 -7.10 -2.02 4.84
N LEU A 121 -7.96 -3.03 4.70
CA LEU A 121 -8.68 -3.62 5.83
C LEU A 121 -7.73 -4.24 6.86
N LEU A 122 -6.69 -4.96 6.41
CA LEU A 122 -5.68 -5.54 7.31
C LEU A 122 -4.90 -4.46 8.09
N PHE A 123 -4.51 -3.38 7.42
CA PHE A 123 -3.78 -2.27 8.05
C PHE A 123 -4.67 -1.54 9.06
N ALA A 124 -5.91 -1.21 8.69
CA ALA A 124 -6.88 -0.62 9.62
C ALA A 124 -7.16 -1.55 10.81
N ALA A 125 -7.37 -2.85 10.57
CA ALA A 125 -7.61 -3.82 11.63
C ALA A 125 -6.43 -3.91 12.60
N SER A 126 -5.19 -3.91 12.09
CA SER A 126 -3.99 -3.93 12.94
C SER A 126 -3.87 -2.67 13.81
N TYR A 127 -4.25 -1.51 13.27
CA TYR A 127 -4.29 -0.25 14.00
C TYR A 127 -5.31 -0.31 15.15
N PHE A 128 -6.56 -0.66 14.87
CA PHE A 128 -7.61 -0.71 15.89
C PHE A 128 -7.38 -1.80 16.92
N TYR A 129 -6.83 -2.95 16.52
CA TYR A 129 -6.42 -3.99 17.44
C TYR A 129 -5.39 -3.47 18.45
N SER A 130 -4.43 -2.68 17.98
CA SER A 130 -3.39 -2.11 18.86
C SER A 130 -3.92 -1.10 19.87
N LEU A 131 -4.97 -0.34 19.54
CA LEU A 131 -5.60 0.58 20.50
C LEU A 131 -6.29 -0.21 21.62
N LYS A 132 -7.06 -1.23 21.24
CA LYS A 132 -7.80 -2.06 22.19
C LYS A 132 -6.89 -2.81 23.17
N GLU A 133 -5.74 -3.30 22.70
CA GLU A 133 -4.78 -3.98 23.59
C GLU A 133 -4.16 -3.02 24.61
N ILE A 134 -3.84 -1.78 24.22
CA ILE A 134 -3.32 -0.76 25.14
C ILE A 134 -4.37 -0.40 26.20
N GLU A 135 -5.61 -0.14 25.80
CA GLU A 135 -6.71 0.15 26.74
C GLU A 135 -6.94 -1.00 27.75
N SER A 136 -6.78 -2.25 27.30
CA SER A 136 -6.90 -3.41 28.19
C SER A 136 -5.77 -3.55 29.21
N ILE A 137 -4.59 -3.01 28.92
CA ILE A 137 -3.43 -3.01 29.84
C ILE A 137 -3.57 -1.87 30.86
N ASP A 138 -4.03 -0.70 30.43
CA ASP A 138 -4.21 0.46 31.30
C ASP A 138 -5.38 0.31 32.29
N SER A 139 -6.26 -0.67 32.07
CA SER A 139 -7.43 -0.96 32.92
C SER A 139 -7.22 -2.10 33.93
N THR A 140 -6.02 -2.71 33.97
CA THR A 140 -5.61 -3.75 34.94
C THR A 140 -4.58 -3.23 35.92
#